data_AF-A0A7K4DQN2-F1
#
_entry.id   AF-A0A7K4DQN2-F1
#
_cell.length_a   1.000
_cell.length_b   1.000
_cell.length_c   1.000
_cell.angle_alpha   90.00
_cell.angle_beta   90.00
_cell.angle_gamma   90.00
#
_symmetry.space_group_name_H-M   'P 1'
#
loop_
_entity.id
_entity.type
_entity.pdbx_description
1 polymer ?
#
loop_
_entity_poly.entity_id
_entity_poly.type
_entity_poly.pdbx_seq_one_letter_code
_entity_poly.pdbx_strand_id
1 'polypeptide(L)'
;MKIIFALLLIPLLIIPAFAETQTVSTDKGTLDVKLTYEPIEPNTQTKINIDFINPQTQKIQEHIDYSITVSKDGETVFGPIPLTHTSVGSVKIPIEFNLGEGSYSMNFNIEGILFQPIPAETASFDIVVGEAYAQPDPPENETVNGENGGCLIATATFGSELSPQVQQLRELRDNTVLKTSSGTVFMSGFNQLYYSFSPSIADYERENPVFRDIMKISLTPMLSSLSLLNYVDIDSEQEMLGYGISIVLLNIGMYIGIPVFGILKLYQFRKK
;
A
#
# COMPACT_ATOMS: atom_id res chain seq x y z
N MET A 1 55.42 22.13 -5.18
CA MET A 1 54.20 22.18 -4.34
C MET A 1 53.04 21.72 -5.22
N LYS A 2 52.70 20.42 -5.25
CA LYS A 2 51.70 19.71 -4.43
C LYS A 2 50.30 20.34 -4.46
N ILE A 3 49.41 19.83 -5.32
CA ILE A 3 47.93 19.82 -5.16
C ILE A 3 47.43 18.55 -5.89
N ILE A 4 47.52 17.38 -5.26
CA ILE A 4 46.41 16.57 -4.68
C ILE A 4 45.34 16.18 -5.72
N PHE A 5 45.46 14.94 -6.21
CA PHE A 5 44.40 14.16 -6.84
C PHE A 5 43.37 13.81 -5.75
N ALA A 6 42.17 14.34 -5.82
CA ALA A 6 41.05 13.87 -5.00
C ALA A 6 40.49 12.59 -5.65
N LEU A 7 40.93 11.44 -5.14
CA LEU A 7 40.31 10.15 -5.44
C LEU A 7 38.91 10.16 -4.82
N LEU A 8 37.88 10.24 -5.66
CA LEU A 8 36.48 10.22 -5.25
C LEU A 8 36.14 8.78 -4.82
N LEU A 9 36.38 8.48 -3.54
CA LEU A 9 36.02 7.22 -2.92
C LEU A 9 34.50 7.25 -2.70
N ILE A 10 33.76 6.78 -3.70
CA ILE A 10 32.31 6.54 -3.58
C ILE A 10 32.15 5.51 -2.46
N PRO A 11 31.43 5.80 -1.37
CA PRO A 11 31.12 4.79 -0.39
C PRO A 11 30.18 3.79 -1.07
N LEU A 12 30.67 2.57 -1.28
CA LEU A 12 29.84 1.43 -1.63
C LEU A 12 28.88 1.21 -0.45
N LEU A 13 27.70 1.82 -0.51
CA LEU A 13 26.60 1.53 0.40
C LEU A 13 26.15 0.11 0.09
N ILE A 14 26.71 -0.85 0.85
CA ILE A 14 26.22 -2.22 0.89
C ILE A 14 24.86 -2.13 1.60
N ILE A 15 23.79 -2.01 0.83
CA ILE A 15 22.43 -2.08 1.37
C ILE A 15 22.27 -3.52 1.86
N PRO A 16 21.97 -3.76 3.16
CA PRO A 16 21.69 -5.11 3.60
C PRO A 16 20.46 -5.61 2.83
N ALA A 17 20.59 -6.77 2.21
CA ALA A 17 19.48 -7.48 1.58
C ALA A 17 18.49 -7.87 2.69
N PHE A 18 17.47 -7.04 2.90
CA PHE A 18 16.35 -7.38 3.77
C PHE A 18 15.44 -8.35 3.02
N ALA A 19 14.96 -9.37 3.71
CA ALA A 19 13.91 -10.23 3.20
C ALA A 19 12.64 -9.40 2.98
N GLU A 20 12.06 -9.48 1.79
CA GLU A 20 10.78 -8.89 1.44
C GLU A 20 9.66 -9.66 2.14
N THR A 21 8.62 -8.95 2.58
CA THR A 21 7.47 -9.54 3.28
C THR A 21 6.19 -8.93 2.75
N GLN A 22 5.23 -9.78 2.39
CA GLN A 22 3.89 -9.37 1.95
C GLN A 22 2.84 -10.15 2.75
N THR A 23 1.74 -9.50 3.15
CA THR A 23 0.61 -10.17 3.81
C THR A 23 -0.68 -9.77 3.11
N VAL A 24 -1.48 -10.76 2.71
CA VAL A 24 -2.77 -10.57 2.03
C VAL A 24 -3.81 -11.44 2.71
N SER A 25 -4.96 -10.85 3.06
CA SER A 25 -6.12 -11.61 3.55
C SER A 25 -6.77 -12.38 2.40
N THR A 26 -7.29 -13.57 2.68
CA THR A 26 -8.09 -14.32 1.71
C THR A 26 -9.37 -13.55 1.35
N ASP A 27 -9.95 -13.83 0.18
CA ASP A 27 -11.15 -13.15 -0.33
C ASP A 27 -12.39 -13.29 0.58
N LYS A 28 -12.42 -14.28 1.47
CA LYS A 28 -13.45 -14.42 2.52
C LYS A 28 -12.98 -13.99 3.92
N GLY A 29 -11.71 -13.61 4.06
CA GLY A 29 -11.13 -13.10 5.29
C GLY A 29 -10.96 -14.12 6.41
N THR A 30 -11.03 -15.42 6.10
CA THR A 30 -10.83 -16.47 7.11
C THR A 30 -9.37 -16.58 7.53
N LEU A 31 -8.44 -16.27 6.62
CA LEU A 31 -7.00 -16.33 6.85
C LEU A 31 -6.28 -15.09 6.30
N ASP A 32 -5.17 -14.75 6.92
CA ASP A 32 -4.12 -13.92 6.34
C ASP A 32 -3.02 -14.85 5.83
N VAL A 33 -2.60 -14.68 4.57
CA VAL A 33 -1.45 -15.38 4.00
C VAL A 33 -0.27 -14.42 4.01
N LYS A 34 0.86 -14.83 4.58
CA LYS A 34 2.08 -14.03 4.65
C LYS A 34 3.19 -14.71 3.86
N LEU A 35 3.77 -13.98 2.92
CA LEU A 35 4.98 -14.38 2.19
C LEU A 35 6.21 -13.71 2.80
N THR A 36 7.33 -14.43 2.84
CA THR A 36 8.64 -13.86 3.18
C THR A 36 9.74 -14.50 2.33
N TYR A 37 10.45 -13.69 1.57
CA TYR A 37 11.46 -14.16 0.62
C TYR A 37 12.62 -13.15 0.48
N GLU A 38 13.79 -13.64 0.08
CA GLU A 38 14.93 -12.77 -0.27
C GLU A 38 14.78 -12.24 -1.70
N PRO A 39 15.44 -11.13 -2.06
CA PRO A 39 15.43 -10.61 -3.43
C PRO A 39 15.66 -11.72 -4.45
N ILE A 40 14.75 -11.83 -5.43
CA ILE A 40 14.69 -12.99 -6.32
C ILE A 40 15.52 -12.71 -7.58
N GLU A 41 16.54 -13.52 -7.81
CA GLU A 41 17.29 -13.53 -9.06
C GLU A 41 16.62 -14.47 -10.09
N PRO A 42 16.48 -14.06 -11.37
CA PRO A 42 15.93 -14.92 -12.42
C PRO A 42 16.76 -16.20 -12.61
N ASN A 43 16.09 -17.30 -12.94
CA ASN A 43 16.70 -18.62 -13.16
C ASN A 43 17.49 -19.16 -11.95
N THR A 44 17.25 -18.60 -10.76
CA THR A 44 17.80 -19.08 -9.50
C THR A 44 16.67 -19.53 -8.60
N GLN A 45 16.85 -20.71 -7.99
CA GLN A 45 15.86 -21.25 -7.07
C GLN A 45 15.85 -20.42 -5.77
N THR A 46 14.72 -19.77 -5.50
CA THR A 46 14.51 -18.96 -4.30
C THR A 46 13.49 -19.65 -3.39
N LYS A 47 13.70 -19.55 -2.07
CA LYS A 47 12.83 -20.17 -1.07
C LYS A 47 11.82 -19.14 -0.59
N ILE A 48 10.55 -19.36 -0.93
CA ILE A 48 9.44 -18.54 -0.45
C ILE A 48 8.91 -19.16 0.85
N ASN A 49 8.97 -18.42 1.95
CA ASN A 49 8.27 -18.79 3.18
C ASN A 49 6.82 -18.33 3.09
N ILE A 50 5.90 -19.18 3.51
CA ILE A 50 4.46 -18.94 3.52
C ILE A 50 3.98 -19.26 4.94
N ASP A 51 3.38 -18.29 5.60
CA ASP A 51 2.68 -18.48 6.88
C ASP A 51 1.18 -18.22 6.68
N PHE A 52 0.34 -19.18 7.05
CA PHE A 52 -1.10 -18.99 7.16
C PHE A 52 -1.40 -18.50 8.58
N ILE A 53 -2.08 -17.36 8.70
CA ILE A 53 -2.30 -16.66 9.96
C ILE A 53 -3.80 -16.51 10.17
N ASN A 54 -4.25 -16.76 11.40
CA ASN A 54 -5.62 -16.46 11.79
C ASN A 54 -5.73 -14.96 12.12
N PRO A 55 -6.53 -14.17 11.37
CA PRO A 55 -6.57 -12.71 11.51
C PRO A 55 -7.09 -12.25 12.88
N GLN A 56 -7.92 -13.06 13.56
CA GLN A 56 -8.46 -12.71 14.87
C GLN A 56 -7.44 -12.92 15.98
N THR A 57 -6.63 -13.97 15.90
CA THR A 57 -5.68 -14.34 16.96
C THR A 57 -4.25 -13.92 16.68
N GLN A 58 -3.95 -13.51 15.44
CA GLN A 58 -2.62 -13.14 14.96
C GLN A 58 -1.57 -14.26 15.17
N LYS A 59 -2.03 -15.51 15.17
CA LYS A 59 -1.19 -16.72 15.29
C LYS A 59 -1.23 -17.54 14.02
N ILE A 60 -0.17 -18.31 13.80
CA ILE A 60 -0.11 -19.27 12.70
C ILE A 60 -1.29 -20.25 12.84
N GLN A 61 -2.05 -20.40 11.76
CA GLN A 61 -3.15 -21.33 11.67
C GLN A 61 -2.62 -22.69 11.22
N GLU A 62 -2.70 -23.66 12.11
CA GLU A 62 -2.33 -25.05 11.85
C GLU A 62 -3.36 -25.76 10.96
N HIS A 63 -2.92 -26.84 10.31
CA HIS A 63 -3.75 -27.75 9.50
C HIS A 63 -4.50 -27.06 8.35
N ILE A 64 -3.76 -26.62 7.34
CA ILE A 64 -4.32 -25.96 6.15
C ILE A 64 -4.25 -26.89 4.94
N ASP A 65 -5.35 -27.00 4.20
CA ASP A 65 -5.41 -27.63 2.88
C ASP A 65 -5.40 -26.54 1.80
N TYR A 66 -4.36 -26.52 0.97
CA TYR A 66 -4.13 -25.46 0.01
C TYR A 66 -3.53 -25.96 -1.31
N SER A 67 -3.69 -25.16 -2.35
CA SER A 67 -3.02 -25.30 -3.64
C SER A 67 -2.43 -23.95 -4.06
N ILE A 68 -1.35 -24.00 -4.82
CA ILE A 68 -0.58 -22.81 -5.24
C ILE A 68 -0.27 -22.94 -6.71
N THR A 69 -0.44 -21.82 -7.43
CA THR A 69 0.01 -21.64 -8.81
C THR A 69 0.81 -20.35 -8.91
N VAL A 70 1.97 -20.38 -9.57
CA VAL A 70 2.74 -19.20 -9.93
C VAL A 70 2.77 -19.10 -11.45
N SER A 71 2.41 -17.94 -11.98
CA SER A 71 2.38 -17.67 -13.41
C SER A 71 2.86 -16.27 -13.74
N LYS A 72 3.37 -16.09 -14.95
CA LYS A 72 3.68 -14.78 -15.52
C LYS A 72 3.14 -14.73 -16.95
N ASP A 73 2.47 -13.63 -17.31
CA ASP A 73 1.89 -13.42 -18.65
C ASP A 73 0.99 -14.58 -19.14
N GLY A 74 0.33 -15.26 -18.21
CA GLY A 74 -0.53 -16.43 -18.48
C GLY A 74 0.21 -17.76 -18.61
N GLU A 75 1.55 -17.78 -18.55
CA GLU A 75 2.36 -19.01 -18.54
C GLU A 75 2.70 -19.43 -17.10
N THR A 76 2.44 -20.71 -16.78
CA THR A 76 2.65 -21.26 -15.44
C THR A 76 4.10 -21.68 -15.22
N VAL A 77 4.70 -21.15 -14.15
CA VAL A 77 6.09 -21.37 -13.74
C VAL A 77 6.18 -22.44 -12.66
N PHE A 78 5.17 -22.47 -11.77
CA PHE A 78 5.09 -23.41 -10.68
C PHE A 78 3.64 -23.78 -10.39
N GLY A 79 3.36 -25.06 -10.13
CA GLY A 79 2.01 -25.54 -9.85
C GLY A 79 1.10 -25.63 -11.10
N PRO A 80 -0.23 -25.65 -10.93
CA PRO A 80 -0.94 -25.81 -9.65
C PRO A 80 -0.47 -27.07 -8.93
N ILE A 81 0.00 -26.95 -7.69
CA ILE A 81 0.28 -28.14 -6.89
C ILE A 81 -1.06 -28.84 -6.57
N PRO A 82 -1.08 -30.18 -6.48
CA PRO A 82 -2.23 -30.89 -5.95
C PRO A 82 -2.61 -30.33 -4.57
N LEU A 83 -3.89 -30.43 -4.20
CA LEU A 83 -4.35 -30.01 -2.88
C LEU A 83 -3.47 -30.68 -1.80
N THR A 84 -2.73 -29.85 -1.07
CA THR A 84 -1.67 -30.26 -0.15
C THR A 84 -2.02 -29.81 1.26
N HIS A 85 -1.73 -30.66 2.25
CA HIS A 85 -1.95 -30.37 3.66
C HIS A 85 -0.67 -29.93 4.35
N THR A 86 -0.71 -28.84 5.13
CA THR A 86 0.33 -28.48 6.10
C THR A 86 -0.19 -28.54 7.52
N SER A 87 0.43 -29.35 8.37
CA SER A 87 0.04 -29.44 9.78
C SER A 87 0.46 -28.22 10.59
N VAL A 88 1.59 -27.59 10.25
CA VAL A 88 2.18 -26.52 11.05
C VAL A 88 1.73 -25.12 10.64
N GLY A 89 1.06 -24.95 9.49
CA GLY A 89 0.63 -23.64 9.00
C GLY A 89 1.73 -22.76 8.41
N SER A 90 3.00 -23.20 8.49
CA SER A 90 4.15 -22.55 7.86
C SER A 90 4.84 -23.50 6.88
N VAL A 91 5.04 -23.07 5.65
CA VAL A 91 5.70 -23.87 4.62
C VAL A 91 6.78 -23.06 3.90
N LYS A 92 7.79 -23.76 3.39
CA LYS A 92 8.90 -23.16 2.65
C LYS A 92 8.99 -23.85 1.30
N ILE A 93 8.66 -23.13 0.23
CA ILE A 93 8.59 -23.69 -1.12
C ILE A 93 9.75 -23.13 -1.94
N PRO A 94 10.62 -23.99 -2.50
CA PRO A 94 11.63 -23.57 -3.44
C PRO A 94 11.03 -23.40 -4.83
N ILE A 95 11.14 -22.21 -5.41
CA ILE A 95 10.60 -21.86 -6.72
C ILE A 95 11.72 -21.25 -7.57
N GLU A 96 11.85 -21.71 -8.81
CA GLU A 96 12.76 -21.13 -9.79
C GLU A 96 11.94 -20.27 -10.77
N PHE A 97 12.25 -18.98 -10.83
CA PHE A 97 11.56 -18.02 -11.68
C PHE A 97 12.27 -17.94 -13.04
N ASN A 98 11.86 -18.80 -13.98
CA ASN A 98 12.57 -19.05 -15.24
C ASN A 98 11.98 -18.33 -16.48
N LEU A 99 10.93 -17.50 -16.30
CA LEU A 99 10.34 -16.69 -17.38
C LEU A 99 10.93 -15.27 -17.44
N GLY A 100 12.19 -15.12 -17.00
CA GLY A 100 12.92 -13.85 -16.98
C GLY A 100 12.48 -12.89 -15.88
N GLU A 101 13.04 -11.69 -15.90
CA GLU A 101 12.71 -10.61 -14.95
C GLU A 101 11.27 -10.13 -15.15
N GLY A 102 10.55 -9.79 -14.08
CA GLY A 102 9.15 -9.36 -14.18
C GLY A 102 8.34 -9.48 -12.90
N SER A 103 7.08 -9.09 -12.97
CA SER A 103 6.07 -9.44 -11.96
C SER A 103 5.52 -10.84 -12.24
N TYR A 104 5.46 -11.67 -11.21
CA TYR A 104 4.87 -13.01 -11.23
C TYR A 104 3.68 -13.04 -10.28
N SER A 105 2.57 -13.61 -10.74
CA SER A 105 1.38 -13.79 -9.91
C SER A 105 1.45 -15.14 -9.20
N MET A 106 1.47 -15.12 -7.87
CA MET A 106 1.38 -16.30 -7.01
C MET A 106 -0.01 -16.38 -6.39
N ASN A 107 -0.79 -17.37 -6.81
CA ASN A 107 -2.18 -17.56 -6.44
C ASN A 107 -2.33 -18.75 -5.50
N PHE A 108 -3.00 -18.52 -4.38
CA PHE A 108 -3.39 -19.51 -3.39
C PHE A 108 -4.87 -19.84 -3.54
N ASN A 109 -5.20 -21.11 -3.41
CA ASN A 109 -6.56 -21.59 -3.25
C ASN A 109 -6.60 -22.51 -2.01
N ILE A 110 -7.38 -22.12 -1.01
CA ILE A 110 -7.49 -22.76 0.30
C ILE A 110 -8.85 -23.43 0.40
N GLU A 111 -8.88 -24.72 0.75
CA GLU A 111 -10.10 -25.53 0.75
C GLU A 111 -10.37 -26.21 2.10
N GLY A 112 -9.46 -26.12 3.07
CA GLY A 112 -9.65 -26.74 4.38
C GLY A 112 -8.80 -26.13 5.49
N ILE A 113 -9.36 -26.13 6.71
CA ILE A 113 -8.72 -25.68 7.95
C ILE A 113 -9.05 -26.70 9.06
N LEU A 114 -8.07 -27.10 9.87
CA LEU A 114 -8.26 -28.03 11.00
C LEU A 114 -8.98 -29.32 10.60
N PHE A 115 -8.66 -29.87 9.42
CA PHE A 115 -9.28 -31.07 8.82
C PHE A 115 -10.76 -30.92 8.45
N GLN A 116 -11.28 -29.69 8.45
CA GLN A 116 -12.64 -29.37 8.03
C GLN A 116 -12.59 -28.64 6.69
N PRO A 117 -13.33 -29.11 5.67
CA PRO A 117 -13.49 -28.36 4.43
C PRO A 117 -14.11 -26.99 4.69
N ILE A 118 -13.61 -25.98 4.00
CA ILE A 118 -14.18 -24.63 3.97
C ILE A 118 -14.66 -24.31 2.55
N PRO A 119 -15.55 -23.32 2.35
CA PRO A 119 -15.74 -22.74 1.03
C PRO A 119 -14.39 -22.29 0.48
N ALA A 120 -14.09 -22.61 -0.78
CA ALA A 120 -12.81 -22.27 -1.38
C ALA A 120 -12.54 -20.77 -1.27
N GLU A 121 -11.34 -20.43 -0.79
CA GLU A 121 -10.89 -19.05 -0.63
C GLU A 121 -9.58 -18.84 -1.37
N THR A 122 -9.36 -17.62 -1.86
CA THR A 122 -8.20 -17.29 -2.67
C THR A 122 -7.41 -16.11 -2.10
N ALA A 123 -6.09 -16.14 -2.28
CA ALA A 123 -5.20 -15.01 -2.05
C ALA A 123 -4.18 -14.92 -3.19
N SER A 124 -3.90 -13.71 -3.67
CA SER A 124 -3.02 -13.47 -4.83
C SER A 124 -1.93 -12.48 -4.46
N PHE A 125 -0.70 -12.76 -4.90
CA PHE A 125 0.47 -11.93 -4.66
C PHE A 125 1.18 -11.62 -5.97
N ASP A 126 1.70 -10.41 -6.07
CA ASP A 126 2.61 -10.00 -7.13
C ASP A 126 4.05 -10.06 -6.61
N ILE A 127 4.85 -10.93 -7.22
CA ILE A 127 6.25 -11.17 -6.85
C ILE A 127 7.16 -10.58 -7.91
N VAL A 128 7.98 -9.62 -7.51
CA VAL A 128 8.94 -8.97 -8.40
C VAL A 128 10.23 -9.79 -8.47
N VAL A 129 10.71 -10.09 -9.68
CA VAL A 129 11.92 -10.88 -9.96
C VAL A 129 12.90 -10.08 -10.80
N GLY A 130 14.16 -10.01 -10.36
CA GLY A 130 15.25 -9.28 -11.03
C GLY A 130 15.44 -7.83 -10.58
N GLU A 131 16.61 -7.26 -10.87
CA GLU A 131 16.97 -5.89 -10.47
C GLU A 131 16.34 -4.80 -11.34
N ALA A 132 15.91 -5.13 -12.56
CA ALA A 132 15.37 -4.16 -13.52
C ALA A 132 13.99 -3.57 -13.13
N TYR A 133 13.36 -4.06 -12.05
CA TYR A 133 12.10 -3.55 -11.53
C TYR A 133 12.25 -2.75 -10.21
N ALA A 134 13.49 -2.43 -9.81
CA ALA A 134 13.74 -1.52 -8.69
C ALA A 134 13.34 -0.05 -8.97
N GLN A 135 12.77 0.25 -10.15
CA GLN A 135 12.12 1.51 -10.46
C GLN A 135 10.71 1.26 -11.02
N PRO A 136 9.65 1.83 -10.42
CA PRO A 136 8.30 1.70 -10.94
C PRO A 136 8.12 2.70 -12.10
N ASP A 137 8.08 2.18 -13.33
CA ASP A 137 7.39 2.86 -14.43
C ASP A 137 5.94 2.35 -14.52
N PRO A 138 4.99 3.21 -14.92
CA PRO A 138 3.57 3.04 -14.63
C PRO A 138 2.92 1.95 -15.49
N PRO A 139 1.92 1.20 -14.98
CA PRO A 139 1.29 0.14 -15.74
C PRO A 139 0.46 0.75 -16.86
N GLU A 140 0.78 0.39 -18.10
CA GLU A 140 -0.09 0.59 -19.24
C GLU A 140 -1.12 -0.55 -19.24
N ASN A 141 -2.38 -0.16 -19.01
CA ASN A 141 -3.59 -0.94 -19.27
C ASN A 141 -3.68 -2.34 -18.64
N GLU A 142 -3.98 -2.39 -17.35
CA GLU A 142 -4.74 -3.51 -16.79
C GLU A 142 -6.01 -3.00 -16.10
N THR A 143 -7.11 -3.65 -16.46
CA THR A 143 -8.47 -3.33 -16.05
C THR A 143 -8.61 -3.39 -14.53
N VAL A 144 -8.94 -2.25 -13.95
CA VAL A 144 -9.29 -2.06 -12.54
C VAL A 144 -10.41 -3.01 -12.13
N ASN A 145 -10.05 -4.07 -11.41
CA ASN A 145 -10.91 -4.65 -10.39
C ASN A 145 -10.26 -4.30 -9.05
N GLY A 146 -11.01 -3.57 -8.21
CA GLY A 146 -10.57 -3.14 -6.88
C GLY A 146 -10.05 -4.33 -6.07
N GLU A 147 -8.98 -4.18 -5.29
CA GLU A 147 -9.10 -3.68 -3.91
C GLU A 147 -7.73 -3.28 -3.33
N ASN A 148 -6.87 -2.58 -4.07
CA ASN A 148 -5.68 -1.95 -3.48
C ASN A 148 -6.02 -0.55 -2.96
N GLY A 149 -6.41 -0.49 -1.69
CA GLY A 149 -6.77 0.71 -0.92
C GLY A 149 -5.61 1.69 -0.64
N GLY A 150 -4.86 2.06 -1.68
CA GLY A 150 -3.71 2.95 -1.62
C GLY A 150 -4.05 4.45 -1.69
N CYS A 151 -3.14 5.29 -1.21
CA CYS A 151 -3.26 6.75 -1.30
C CYS A 151 -2.88 7.27 -2.72
N LEU A 152 -3.54 6.77 -3.77
CA LEU A 152 -3.26 7.03 -5.20
C LEU A 152 -2.85 8.48 -5.55
N ILE A 153 -3.66 9.47 -5.15
CA ILE A 153 -3.37 10.90 -5.40
C ILE A 153 -2.08 11.31 -4.68
N ALA A 154 -1.97 11.02 -3.38
CA ALA A 154 -0.79 11.39 -2.62
C ALA A 154 0.48 10.68 -3.12
N THR A 155 0.37 9.42 -3.53
CA THR A 155 1.45 8.67 -4.17
C THR A 155 1.91 9.35 -5.47
N ALA A 156 0.96 9.76 -6.33
CA ALA A 156 1.28 10.47 -7.57
C ALA A 156 1.90 11.86 -7.29
N THR A 157 1.40 12.57 -6.28
CA THR A 157 1.90 13.89 -5.86
C THR A 157 3.34 13.81 -5.31
N PHE A 158 3.61 12.88 -4.40
CA PHE A 158 4.87 12.78 -3.65
C PHE A 158 5.87 11.78 -4.23
N GLY A 159 5.46 11.06 -5.28
CA GLY A 159 6.32 10.21 -6.11
C GLY A 159 6.60 8.81 -5.55
N SER A 160 6.15 8.50 -4.33
CA SER A 160 6.30 7.17 -3.76
C SER A 160 5.26 6.91 -2.68
N GLU A 161 4.79 5.66 -2.64
CA GLU A 161 4.02 5.15 -1.51
C GLU A 161 4.82 5.16 -0.21
N LEU A 162 6.15 5.06 -0.28
CA LEU A 162 7.04 5.11 0.87
C LEU A 162 7.45 6.53 1.24
N SER A 163 6.93 7.55 0.54
CA SER A 163 7.23 8.93 0.88
C SER A 163 6.74 9.26 2.31
N PRO A 164 7.47 10.09 3.07
CA PRO A 164 7.09 10.42 4.45
C PRO A 164 5.66 10.96 4.56
N GLN A 165 5.20 11.71 3.55
CA GLN A 165 3.85 12.30 3.50
C GLN A 165 2.76 11.23 3.35
N VAL A 166 3.00 10.23 2.49
CA VAL A 166 2.04 9.13 2.28
C VAL A 166 2.03 8.20 3.50
N GLN A 167 3.19 7.92 4.08
CA GLN A 167 3.27 7.12 5.30
C GLN A 167 2.62 7.80 6.49
N GLN A 168 2.76 9.12 6.63
CA GLN A 168 2.05 9.88 7.65
C GLN A 168 0.52 9.71 7.56
N LEU A 169 -0.04 9.71 6.34
CA LEU A 169 -1.47 9.48 6.14
C LEU A 169 -1.89 8.07 6.56
N ARG A 170 -1.08 7.06 6.24
CA ARG A 170 -1.34 5.66 6.61
C ARG A 170 -1.25 5.46 8.12
N GLU A 171 -0.19 5.96 8.75
CA GLU A 171 -0.03 5.90 10.20
C GLU A 171 -1.18 6.60 10.91
N LEU A 172 -1.60 7.78 10.45
CA LEU A 172 -2.74 8.48 11.02
C LEU A 172 -4.03 7.67 10.87
N ARG A 173 -4.29 7.13 9.68
CA ARG A 173 -5.46 6.29 9.41
C ARG A 173 -5.46 5.08 10.34
N ASP A 174 -4.38 4.31 10.36
CA ASP A 174 -4.30 3.01 11.00
C ASP A 174 -4.20 3.14 12.52
N ASN A 175 -3.40 4.08 13.01
CA ASN A 175 -3.12 4.23 14.44
C ASN A 175 -4.06 5.18 15.16
N THR A 176 -4.85 5.99 14.47
CA THR A 176 -5.74 6.99 15.09
C THR A 176 -7.18 6.80 14.63
N VAL A 177 -7.42 6.90 13.32
CA VAL A 177 -8.80 6.95 12.79
C VAL A 177 -9.49 5.59 12.93
N LEU A 178 -8.85 4.51 12.49
CA LEU A 178 -9.44 3.15 12.49
C LEU A 178 -9.53 2.50 13.88
N LYS A 179 -8.91 3.11 14.91
CA LYS A 179 -9.09 2.65 16.30
C LYS A 179 -10.46 2.98 16.88
N THR A 180 -11.25 3.79 16.18
CA THR A 180 -12.58 4.21 16.61
C THR A 180 -13.65 3.75 15.62
N SER A 181 -14.84 3.49 16.14
CA SER A 181 -16.01 3.10 15.34
C SER A 181 -16.42 4.25 14.41
N SER A 182 -16.43 5.48 14.94
CA SER A 182 -16.73 6.68 14.15
C SER A 182 -15.75 6.91 13.01
N GLY A 183 -14.45 6.75 13.26
CA GLY A 183 -13.41 6.85 12.23
C GLY A 183 -13.49 5.74 11.19
N THR A 184 -13.85 4.51 11.58
CA THR A 184 -14.04 3.38 10.65
C THR A 184 -15.21 3.64 9.69
N VAL A 185 -16.34 4.14 10.19
CA VAL A 185 -17.50 4.51 9.36
C VAL A 185 -17.14 5.66 8.41
N PHE A 186 -16.45 6.68 8.92
CA PHE A 186 -15.96 7.79 8.10
C PHE A 186 -15.05 7.30 6.97
N MET A 187 -14.07 6.45 7.28
CA MET A 187 -13.12 5.93 6.30
C MET A 187 -13.78 5.06 5.24
N SER A 188 -14.80 4.28 5.61
CA SER A 188 -15.58 3.50 4.64
C SER A 188 -16.25 4.40 3.60
N GLY A 189 -16.97 5.44 4.05
CA GLY A 189 -17.62 6.40 3.15
C GLY A 189 -16.62 7.25 2.35
N PHE A 190 -15.53 7.69 3.00
CA PHE A 190 -14.43 8.40 2.34
C PHE A 190 -13.82 7.55 1.24
N ASN A 191 -13.49 6.28 1.50
CA ASN A 191 -12.88 5.38 0.52
C ASN A 191 -13.78 5.19 -0.70
N GLN A 192 -15.09 4.97 -0.49
CA GLN A 192 -16.04 4.82 -1.58
C GLN A 192 -16.02 6.01 -2.54
N LEU A 193 -16.01 7.23 -1.99
CA LEU A 193 -15.93 8.45 -2.78
C LEU A 193 -14.53 8.64 -3.37
N TYR A 194 -13.48 8.48 -2.57
CA TYR A 194 -12.10 8.70 -2.96
C TYR A 194 -11.70 7.83 -4.15
N TYR A 195 -11.96 6.52 -4.10
CA TYR A 195 -11.62 5.60 -5.19
C TYR A 195 -12.51 5.76 -6.43
N SER A 196 -13.64 6.48 -6.34
CA SER A 196 -14.46 6.75 -7.52
C SER A 196 -13.83 7.78 -8.48
N PHE A 197 -12.84 8.56 -8.02
CA PHE A 197 -12.19 9.59 -8.85
C PHE A 197 -10.67 9.60 -8.75
N SER A 198 -10.08 9.05 -7.69
CA SER A 198 -8.64 9.13 -7.44
C SER A 198 -7.75 8.49 -8.52
N PRO A 199 -8.13 7.39 -9.21
CA PRO A 199 -7.31 6.86 -10.30
C PRO A 199 -7.11 7.90 -11.42
N SER A 200 -8.20 8.49 -11.91
CA SER A 200 -8.14 9.48 -13.00
C SER A 200 -7.34 10.72 -12.64
N ILE A 201 -7.38 11.15 -11.38
CA ILE A 201 -6.57 12.28 -10.90
C ILE A 201 -5.09 11.89 -10.81
N ALA A 202 -4.78 10.73 -10.27
CA ALA A 202 -3.41 10.23 -10.15
C ALA A 202 -2.76 10.05 -11.53
N ASP A 203 -3.50 9.54 -12.51
CA ASP A 203 -3.05 9.42 -13.90
C ASP A 203 -2.69 10.80 -14.47
N TYR A 204 -3.59 11.77 -14.26
CA TYR A 204 -3.37 13.14 -14.73
C TYR A 204 -2.16 13.83 -14.07
N GLU A 205 -1.89 13.55 -12.79
CA GLU A 205 -0.68 14.00 -12.09
C GLU A 205 0.59 13.41 -12.68
N ARG A 206 0.58 12.13 -13.07
CA ARG A 206 1.73 11.46 -13.69
C ARG A 206 2.06 12.06 -15.06
N GLU A 207 1.04 12.43 -15.82
CA GLU A 207 1.20 13.03 -17.15
C GLU A 207 1.60 14.52 -17.10
N ASN A 208 1.20 15.26 -16.06
CA ASN A 208 1.33 16.70 -16.00
C ASN A 208 2.09 17.17 -14.75
N PRO A 209 3.41 17.43 -14.85
CA PRO A 209 4.23 17.86 -13.72
C PRO A 209 3.74 19.16 -13.05
N VAL A 210 3.18 20.09 -13.82
CA VAL A 210 2.60 21.34 -13.30
C VAL A 210 1.37 21.05 -12.44
N PHE A 211 0.52 20.12 -12.88
CA PHE A 211 -0.66 19.72 -12.11
C PHE A 211 -0.25 19.01 -10.82
N ARG A 212 0.74 18.12 -10.87
CA ARG A 212 1.33 17.49 -9.68
C ARG A 212 1.83 18.53 -8.67
N ASP A 213 2.51 19.58 -9.12
CA ASP A 213 2.99 20.65 -8.23
C ASP A 213 1.84 21.46 -7.61
N ILE A 214 0.76 21.68 -8.37
CA ILE A 214 -0.48 22.28 -7.83
C ILE A 214 -1.10 21.37 -6.77
N MET A 215 -1.16 20.06 -7.02
CA MET A 215 -1.64 19.08 -6.05
C MET A 215 -0.76 19.07 -4.80
N LYS A 216 0.58 19.16 -4.94
CA LYS A 216 1.52 19.26 -3.83
C LYS A 216 1.28 20.49 -2.97
N ILE A 217 1.13 21.67 -3.58
CA ILE A 217 0.80 22.91 -2.88
C ILE A 217 -0.55 22.79 -2.20
N SER A 218 -1.51 22.16 -2.86
CA SER A 218 -2.87 21.99 -2.35
C SER A 218 -2.93 21.01 -1.18
N LEU A 219 -2.20 19.89 -1.21
CA LEU A 219 -2.25 18.84 -0.17
C LEU A 219 -1.39 19.16 1.06
N THR A 220 -0.31 19.92 0.90
CA THR A 220 0.64 20.20 1.99
C THR A 220 -0.02 20.83 3.24
N PRO A 221 -0.88 21.86 3.12
CA PRO A 221 -1.58 22.43 4.27
C PRO A 221 -2.53 21.43 4.95
N MET A 222 -3.25 20.62 4.16
CA MET A 222 -4.13 19.57 4.68
C MET A 222 -3.33 18.53 5.48
N LEU A 223 -2.22 18.02 4.94
CA LEU A 223 -1.32 17.08 5.63
C LEU A 223 -0.80 17.65 6.95
N SER A 224 -0.46 18.94 6.95
CA SER A 224 -0.01 19.65 8.15
C SER A 224 -1.12 19.79 9.19
N SER A 225 -2.37 20.02 8.76
CA SER A 225 -3.51 20.06 9.69
C SER A 225 -3.85 18.69 10.26
N LEU A 226 -3.73 17.63 9.46
CA LEU A 226 -3.98 16.25 9.86
C LEU A 226 -2.93 15.73 10.84
N SER A 227 -1.67 16.19 10.73
CA SER A 227 -0.61 15.83 11.67
C SER A 227 -0.94 16.24 13.11
N LEU A 228 -1.84 17.21 13.32
CA LEU A 228 -2.25 17.63 14.65
C LEU A 228 -2.92 16.50 15.45
N LEU A 229 -3.60 15.57 14.77
CA LEU A 229 -4.21 14.40 15.42
C LEU A 229 -3.16 13.48 16.05
N ASN A 230 -1.93 13.44 15.52
CA ASN A 230 -0.86 12.62 16.09
C ASN A 230 -0.31 13.18 17.42
N TYR A 231 -0.62 14.43 17.76
CA TYR A 231 -0.14 15.10 18.98
C TYR A 231 -1.19 15.20 20.07
N VAL A 232 -2.39 14.67 19.82
CA VAL A 232 -3.52 14.74 20.74
C VAL A 232 -3.87 13.32 21.14
N ASP A 233 -3.92 13.06 22.45
CA ASP A 233 -4.37 11.78 22.97
C ASP A 233 -5.90 11.68 22.76
N ILE A 234 -6.32 10.74 21.91
CA ILE A 234 -7.72 10.48 21.59
C ILE A 234 -8.09 9.17 22.28
N ASP A 235 -8.70 9.28 23.46
CA ASP A 235 -9.05 8.14 24.29
C ASP A 235 -10.54 7.75 24.16
N SER A 236 -11.32 8.54 23.42
CA SER A 236 -12.76 8.36 23.28
C SER A 236 -13.31 8.66 21.87
N GLU A 237 -14.45 8.05 21.55
CA GLU A 237 -15.21 8.31 20.30
C GLU A 237 -15.62 9.79 20.15
N GLN A 238 -15.93 10.44 21.27
CA GLN A 238 -16.39 11.83 21.27
C GLN A 238 -15.26 12.80 20.94
N GLU A 239 -14.06 12.51 21.43
CA GLU A 239 -12.84 13.26 21.10
C GLU A 239 -12.46 13.06 19.63
N MET A 240 -12.50 11.82 19.12
CA MET A 240 -12.22 11.56 17.70
C MET A 240 -13.17 12.34 16.79
N LEU A 241 -14.47 12.30 17.08
CA LEU A 241 -15.47 13.08 16.34
C LEU A 241 -15.22 14.59 16.47
N GLY A 242 -14.95 15.08 17.67
CA GLY A 242 -14.69 16.50 17.93
C GLY A 242 -13.47 17.02 17.17
N TYR A 243 -12.33 16.34 17.28
CA TYR A 243 -11.10 16.72 16.57
C TYR A 243 -11.22 16.50 15.06
N GLY A 244 -11.83 15.41 14.62
CA GLY A 244 -12.09 15.14 13.20
C GLY A 244 -12.93 16.24 12.54
N ILE A 245 -14.06 16.61 13.16
CA ILE A 245 -14.91 17.71 12.69
C ILE A 245 -14.13 19.03 12.69
N SER A 246 -13.37 19.30 13.75
CA SER A 246 -12.57 20.53 13.87
C SER A 246 -11.55 20.65 12.73
N ILE A 247 -10.87 19.57 12.35
CA ILE A 247 -9.91 19.56 11.25
C ILE A 247 -10.59 19.71 9.90
N VAL A 248 -11.75 19.08 9.68
CA VAL A 248 -12.52 19.28 8.45
C VAL A 248 -12.93 20.74 8.32
N LEU A 249 -13.43 21.36 9.39
CA LEU A 249 -13.80 22.79 9.40
C LEU A 249 -12.59 23.70 9.18
N LEU A 250 -11.44 23.38 9.77
CA LEU A 250 -10.18 24.11 9.55
C LEU A 250 -9.77 24.07 8.08
N ASN A 251 -9.81 22.89 7.44
CA ASN A 251 -9.50 22.74 6.02
C ASN A 251 -10.49 23.50 5.14
N ILE A 252 -11.80 23.41 5.41
CA ILE A 252 -12.83 24.20 4.70
C ILE A 252 -12.53 25.70 4.82
N GLY A 253 -12.23 26.18 6.02
CA GLY A 253 -11.89 27.58 6.25
C GLY A 253 -10.65 28.03 5.46
N MET A 254 -9.66 27.16 5.35
CA MET A 254 -8.42 27.43 4.61
C MET A 254 -8.62 27.42 3.09
N TYR A 255 -9.27 26.39 2.54
CA TYR A 255 -9.44 26.24 1.08
C TYR A 255 -10.57 27.08 0.49
N ILE A 256 -11.59 27.44 1.29
CA ILE A 256 -12.75 28.21 0.81
C ILE A 256 -12.78 29.58 1.48
N GLY A 257 -12.67 29.63 2.81
CA GLY A 257 -12.81 30.88 3.57
C GLY A 257 -11.76 31.94 3.21
N ILE A 258 -10.47 31.58 3.20
CA ILE A 258 -9.38 32.52 2.88
C ILE A 258 -9.51 33.06 1.45
N PRO A 259 -9.67 32.23 0.39
CA PRO A 259 -9.86 32.74 -0.96
C PRO A 259 -11.10 33.63 -1.11
N VAL A 260 -12.25 33.24 -0.56
CA VAL A 260 -13.49 34.05 -0.63
C VAL A 260 -13.28 35.40 0.05
N PHE A 261 -12.69 35.43 1.24
CA PHE A 261 -12.38 36.68 1.94
C PHE A 261 -11.43 37.58 1.12
N GLY A 262 -10.40 36.98 0.51
CA GLY A 262 -9.48 37.69 -0.39
C GLY A 262 -10.19 38.34 -1.57
N ILE A 263 -11.08 37.61 -2.24
CA ILE A 263 -11.88 38.09 -3.38
C ILE A 263 -12.80 39.24 -2.94
N LEU A 264 -13.52 39.07 -1.82
CA LEU A 264 -14.41 40.10 -1.29
C LEU A 264 -13.65 41.39 -0.94
N LYS A 265 -12.48 41.26 -0.31
CA LYS A 265 -11.62 42.40 0.02
C LYS A 265 -11.14 43.10 -1.25
N LEU A 266 -10.67 42.36 -2.26
CA LEU A 266 -10.26 42.92 -3.56
C LEU A 266 -11.41 43.65 -4.27
N TYR A 267 -12.62 43.10 -4.24
CA TYR A 267 -13.81 43.74 -4.80
C TYR A 267 -14.16 45.04 -4.05
N GLN A 268 -14.08 45.04 -2.72
CA GLN A 268 -14.30 46.24 -1.90
C GLN A 268 -13.24 47.33 -2.17
N PHE A 269 -11.97 46.95 -2.36
CA PHE A 269 -10.91 47.89 -2.74
C PHE A 269 -11.08 48.46 -4.14
N ARG A 270 -11.60 47.68 -5.10
CA ARG A 270 -11.89 48.17 -6.46
C ARG A 270 -13.14 49.07 -6.54
N LYS A 271 -14.01 49.04 -5.53
CA LYS A 271 -15.24 49.84 -5.45
C LYS A 271 -15.05 51.19 -4.72
N LYS A 272 -13.93 51.36 -4.02
CA LYS A 272 -13.47 52.65 -3.48
C LYS A 272 -12.61 53.36 -4.52
#